data_AF-A0A971LF35-F1
#
_entry.id   AF-A0A971LF35-F1
#
_cell.length_a   1.000
_cell.length_b   1.000
_cell.length_c   1.000
_cell.angle_alpha   90.00
_cell.angle_beta   90.00
_cell.angle_gamma   90.00
#
_symmetry.space_group_name_H-M   'P 1'
#
loop_
_entity.id
_entity.type
_entity.pdbx_description
1 polymer ?
#
loop_
_entity_poly.entity_id
_entity_poly.type
_entity_poly.pdbx_seq_one_letter_code
_entity_poly.pdbx_strand_id
1 'polypeptide(L)'
;MQIKIGRKVYNTEKSKEVTRKLVSYFGDSHGYEEVLYHKKDNDFFIYGQGGENSEYPEPRIIAIGLEEALSWLSSILGEEEADIVIRKITEKKLNPRSNSKKGSKA
;
A
#
# COMPACT_ATOMS: atom_id res chain seq x y z
N MET A 1 -2.34 14.22 0.48
CA MET A 1 -2.37 14.40 -0.99
C MET A 1 -3.60 13.73 -1.58
N GLN A 2 -4.28 14.36 -2.54
CA GLN A 2 -5.39 13.75 -3.29
C GLN A 2 -5.30 14.10 -4.77
N ILE A 3 -5.42 13.09 -5.64
CA ILE A 3 -5.54 13.28 -7.08
C ILE A 3 -6.68 12.47 -7.67
N LYS A 4 -7.18 12.91 -8.82
CA LYS A 4 -8.18 12.18 -9.61
C LYS A 4 -7.50 11.66 -10.87
N ILE A 5 -7.44 10.34 -11.02
CA ILE A 5 -6.94 9.67 -12.23
C ILE A 5 -8.15 8.99 -12.89
N GLY A 6 -8.54 9.50 -14.06
CA GLY A 6 -9.76 9.07 -14.74
C GLY A 6 -11.01 9.28 -13.87
N ARG A 7 -11.72 8.18 -13.57
CA ARG A 7 -12.93 8.18 -12.71
C ARG A 7 -12.62 7.90 -11.24
N LYS A 8 -11.37 7.53 -10.90
CA LYS A 8 -10.97 7.13 -9.54
C LYS A 8 -10.32 8.31 -8.82
N VAL A 9 -10.62 8.45 -7.54
CA VAL A 9 -10.01 9.44 -6.64
C VAL A 9 -9.09 8.71 -5.67
N TYR A 10 -7.83 9.11 -5.64
CA TYR A 10 -6.79 8.58 -4.77
C TYR A 10 -6.49 9.62 -3.71
N ASN A 11 -6.67 9.28 -2.43
CA ASN A 11 -6.51 10.20 -1.31
C ASN A 11 -5.74 9.49 -0.19
N THR A 12 -4.60 10.05 0.21
CA THR A 12 -3.71 9.47 1.24
C THR A 12 -4.34 9.43 2.64
N GLU A 13 -5.24 10.37 2.98
CA GLU A 13 -5.89 10.45 4.30
C GLU A 13 -7.07 9.49 4.43
N LYS A 14 -7.77 9.21 3.32
CA LYS A 14 -8.93 8.30 3.29
C LYS A 14 -8.55 6.85 3.01
N SER A 15 -7.32 6.61 2.53
CA SER A 15 -6.84 5.29 2.16
C SER A 15 -6.03 4.68 3.29
N LYS A 16 -5.93 3.35 3.31
CA LYS A 16 -5.20 2.63 4.34
C LYS A 16 -3.73 2.53 3.94
N GLU A 17 -2.84 3.06 4.77
CA GLU A 17 -1.40 2.83 4.62
C GLU A 17 -1.10 1.34 4.80
N VAL A 18 -0.36 0.76 3.86
CA VAL A 18 0.05 -0.64 3.86
C VAL A 18 1.45 -0.75 4.44
N THR A 19 2.40 -0.08 3.78
CA THR A 19 3.79 0.01 4.22
C THR A 19 4.47 1.19 3.53
N ARG A 20 5.68 1.51 3.97
CA ARG A 20 6.50 2.59 3.42
C ARG A 20 7.93 2.11 3.19
N LYS A 21 8.57 2.69 2.18
CA LYS A 21 9.97 2.50 1.83
C LYS A 21 10.64 3.86 1.86
N LEU A 22 11.65 4.00 2.70
CA LEU A 22 12.49 5.20 2.76
C LEU A 22 13.85 4.88 2.16
N VAL A 23 14.23 5.63 1.15
CA VAL A 23 15.56 5.56 0.52
C VAL A 23 16.19 6.93 0.70
N SER A 24 16.95 7.09 1.77
CA SER A 24 17.64 8.35 2.07
C SER A 24 18.85 8.10 2.95
N TYR A 25 19.89 8.92 2.80
CA TYR A 25 20.98 9.03 3.75
C TYR A 25 21.05 10.43 4.36
N PHE A 26 21.75 10.58 5.48
CA PHE A 26 21.89 11.88 6.14
C PHE A 26 22.57 12.88 5.20
N GLY A 27 21.88 13.99 4.90
CA GLY A 27 22.37 15.01 3.95
C GLY A 27 22.12 14.70 2.48
N ASP A 28 21.33 13.67 2.15
CA ASP A 28 20.98 13.36 0.76
C ASP A 28 19.86 14.27 0.23
N SER A 29 20.14 14.98 -0.85
CA SER A 29 19.11 15.73 -1.61
C SER A 29 18.34 14.85 -2.60
N HIS A 30 18.77 13.60 -2.83
CA HIS A 30 18.11 12.59 -3.66
C HIS A 30 17.24 11.63 -2.86
N GLY A 31 17.16 11.81 -1.54
CA GLY A 31 16.38 10.95 -0.67
C GLY A 31 14.89 11.02 -0.99
N TYR A 32 14.21 9.88 -0.99
CA TYR A 32 12.78 9.78 -1.22
C TYR A 32 12.11 8.75 -0.31
N GLU A 33 10.82 8.94 -0.10
CA GLU A 33 9.90 8.04 0.58
C GLU A 33 8.79 7.64 -0.40
N GLU A 34 8.55 6.33 -0.48
CA GLU A 34 7.40 5.76 -1.18
C GLU A 34 6.48 5.09 -0.16
N VAL A 35 5.21 5.44 -0.17
CA VAL A 35 4.20 4.86 0.72
C VAL A 35 3.14 4.16 -0.11
N LEU A 36 2.96 2.85 0.10
CA LEU A 36 1.92 2.08 -0.54
C LEU A 36 0.61 2.22 0.24
N TYR A 37 -0.44 2.66 -0.46
CA TYR A 37 -1.78 2.77 0.07
C TYR A 37 -2.75 1.82 -0.61
N HIS A 38 -3.68 1.29 0.19
CA HIS A 38 -4.83 0.53 -0.27
C HIS A 38 -6.09 1.38 -0.18
N LYS A 39 -6.78 1.53 -1.30
CA LYS A 39 -8.03 2.29 -1.37
C LYS A 39 -9.25 1.40 -1.13
N LYS A 40 -9.46 0.42 -2.02
CA LYS A 40 -10.60 -0.50 -1.96
C LYS A 40 -10.36 -1.69 -2.89
N ASP A 41 -10.80 -2.88 -2.50
CA ASP A 41 -10.76 -4.09 -3.34
C ASP A 41 -9.32 -4.35 -3.84
N ASN A 42 -9.07 -4.27 -5.14
CA ASN A 42 -7.76 -4.45 -5.76
C ASN A 42 -7.12 -3.12 -6.24
N ASP A 43 -7.64 -1.97 -5.79
CA ASP A 43 -7.07 -0.65 -6.11
C ASP A 43 -6.00 -0.25 -5.08
N PHE A 44 -4.76 -0.15 -5.56
CA PHE A 44 -3.60 0.32 -4.81
C PHE A 44 -3.01 1.57 -5.45
N PHE A 45 -2.20 2.30 -4.69
CA PHE A 45 -1.43 3.42 -5.22
C PHE A 45 -0.22 3.69 -4.34
N ILE A 46 0.85 4.15 -4.97
CA ILE A 46 2.05 4.62 -4.28
C ILE A 46 1.98 6.14 -4.19
N TYR A 47 2.30 6.67 -3.02
CA TYR A 47 2.56 8.07 -2.80
C TYR A 47 4.07 8.25 -2.61
N GLY A 48 4.71 8.88 -3.60
CA GLY A 48 6.13 9.20 -3.57
C GLY A 48 6.34 10.65 -3.19
N GLN A 49 7.29 10.93 -2.31
CA GLN A 49 7.74 12.27 -1.95
C GLN A 49 9.24 12.25 -1.63
N GLY A 50 9.98 13.29 -1.97
CA GLY A 50 11.42 13.32 -1.71
C GLY A 50 12.02 14.72 -1.79
N GLY A 51 13.35 14.77 -1.76
CA GLY A 51 14.12 15.99 -1.95
C GLY A 51 14.11 16.48 -3.41
N GLU A 52 14.52 17.74 -3.62
CA GLU A 52 14.50 18.41 -4.95
C GLU A 52 15.25 17.65 -6.06
N ASN A 53 16.26 16.83 -5.71
CA ASN A 53 17.03 16.04 -6.68
C ASN A 53 16.63 14.57 -6.70
N SER A 54 15.57 14.17 -5.99
CA SER A 54 15.12 12.78 -5.93
C SER A 54 14.29 12.37 -7.16
N GLU A 55 13.89 11.10 -7.24
CA GLU A 55 12.87 10.63 -8.22
C GLU A 55 11.49 11.28 -7.99
N TYR A 56 11.26 11.83 -6.80
CA TYR A 56 10.01 12.46 -6.39
C TYR A 56 10.26 13.89 -5.88
N PRO A 57 10.75 14.81 -6.73
CA PRO A 57 11.04 16.18 -6.33
C PRO A 57 9.78 16.94 -5.90
N GLU A 58 8.62 16.51 -6.43
CA GLU A 58 7.31 16.91 -5.96
C GLU A 58 6.50 15.68 -5.56
N PRO A 59 5.63 15.79 -4.53
CA PRO A 59 4.80 14.68 -4.13
C PRO A 59 3.87 14.19 -5.24
N ARG A 60 3.93 12.89 -5.55
CA ARG A 60 3.17 12.27 -6.65
C ARG A 60 2.43 11.02 -6.19
N ILE A 61 1.27 10.79 -6.80
CA ILE A 61 0.53 9.53 -6.65
C ILE A 61 0.62 8.74 -7.97
N ILE A 62 0.98 7.46 -7.85
CA ILE A 62 1.03 6.48 -8.94
C ILE A 62 -0.01 5.40 -8.64
N ALA A 63 -1.04 5.32 -9.48
CA ALA A 63 -2.04 4.26 -9.36
C ALA A 63 -1.48 2.95 -9.89
N ILE A 64 -1.58 1.89 -9.10
CA ILE A 64 -1.07 0.56 -9.45
C ILE A 64 -2.10 -0.53 -9.15
N GLY A 65 -2.00 -1.64 -9.86
CA GLY A 65 -2.82 -2.83 -9.65
C GLY A 65 -2.37 -3.68 -8.46
N LEU A 66 -3.10 -4.76 -8.22
CA LEU A 66 -2.77 -5.74 -7.18
C LEU A 66 -1.43 -6.45 -7.45
N GLU A 67 -1.17 -6.85 -8.70
CA GLU A 67 0.07 -7.54 -9.07
C GLU A 67 1.30 -6.65 -8.91
N GLU A 68 1.20 -5.38 -9.31
CA GLU A 68 2.24 -4.38 -9.12
C GLU A 68 2.48 -4.09 -7.63
N ALA A 69 1.40 -4.00 -6.84
CA ALA A 69 1.52 -3.83 -5.39
C ALA A 69 2.22 -5.02 -4.73
N LEU A 70 1.92 -6.25 -5.18
CA LEU A 70 2.59 -7.46 -4.72
C LEU A 70 4.09 -7.43 -5.10
N SER A 71 4.41 -7.11 -6.35
CA SER A 71 5.81 -7.02 -6.82
C SER A 71 6.61 -5.97 -6.04
N TRP A 72 6.00 -4.81 -5.77
CA TRP A 72 6.63 -3.75 -4.99
C TRP A 72 6.84 -4.19 -3.53
N LEU A 73 5.85 -4.84 -2.91
CA LEU A 73 5.97 -5.40 -1.56
C LEU A 73 7.03 -6.50 -1.48
N SER A 74 7.07 -7.41 -2.45
CA SER A 74 8.07 -8.49 -2.52
C SER A 74 9.49 -7.93 -2.58
N SER A 75 9.67 -6.80 -3.25
CA SER A 75 10.98 -6.12 -3.33
C SER A 75 11.43 -5.51 -2.00
N ILE A 76 10.53 -5.37 -1.01
CA ILE A 76 10.81 -4.72 0.29
C ILE A 76 10.81 -5.75 1.42
N LEU A 77 9.82 -6.63 1.45
CA LEU A 77 9.55 -7.56 2.55
C LEU A 77 9.86 -9.02 2.19
N GLY A 78 10.08 -9.32 0.90
CA GLY A 78 10.13 -10.69 0.39
C GLY A 78 8.75 -11.22 -0.04
N GLU A 79 8.74 -12.25 -0.88
CA GLU A 79 7.52 -12.77 -1.54
C GLU A 79 6.48 -13.32 -0.54
N GLU A 80 6.92 -14.04 0.49
CA GLU A 80 6.02 -14.67 1.47
C GLU A 80 5.27 -13.62 2.30
N GLU A 81 5.98 -12.63 2.83
CA GLU A 81 5.39 -11.56 3.62
C GLU A 81 4.50 -10.64 2.76
N ALA A 82 4.89 -10.40 1.51
CA ALA A 82 4.09 -9.64 0.56
C ALA A 82 2.70 -10.25 0.34
N ASP A 83 2.62 -11.57 0.12
CA ASP A 83 1.35 -12.29 -0.04
C ASP A 83 0.51 -12.23 1.24
N ILE A 84 1.10 -12.46 2.42
CA ILE A 84 0.41 -12.37 3.72
C ILE A 84 -0.19 -10.99 3.94
N VAL A 85 0.58 -9.92 3.66
CA VAL A 85 0.15 -8.54 3.82
C VAL A 85 -1.02 -8.23 2.89
N ILE A 86 -0.90 -8.56 1.60
CA ILE A 86 -1.96 -8.36 0.61
C ILE A 86 -3.23 -9.10 1.01
N ARG A 87 -3.13 -10.39 1.34
CA ARG A 87 -4.27 -11.21 1.80
C ARG A 87 -4.94 -10.61 3.02
N LYS A 88 -4.18 -10.24 4.05
CA LYS A 88 -4.72 -9.61 5.27
C LYS A 88 -5.45 -8.30 4.99
N ILE A 89 -5.09 -7.58 3.93
CA ILE A 89 -5.71 -6.31 3.55
C ILE A 89 -6.95 -6.52 2.69
N THR A 90 -6.91 -7.44 1.73
CA THR A 90 -8.02 -7.74 0.81
C THR A 90 -9.07 -8.64 1.47
N GLU A 91 -8.66 -9.71 2.16
CA GLU A 91 -9.54 -10.67 2.83
C GLU A 91 -10.18 -10.12 4.11
N LYS A 92 -9.66 -9.03 4.69
CA LYS A 92 -10.35 -8.35 5.81
C LYS A 92 -11.78 -7.92 5.46
N LYS A 93 -12.13 -7.86 4.17
CA LYS A 93 -13.50 -7.64 3.69
C LYS A 93 -14.29 -8.92 3.35
N LEU A 94 -13.63 -10.08 3.23
CA LEU A 94 -14.27 -11.36 2.90
C LEU A 94 -14.78 -12.13 4.12
N ASN A 95 -14.56 -11.66 5.35
CA ASN A 95 -15.08 -12.35 6.54
C ASN A 95 -16.24 -11.60 7.24
N PRO A 96 -17.49 -11.69 6.75
CA PRO A 96 -18.63 -11.65 7.65
C PRO A 96 -18.75 -13.04 8.32
N ARG A 97 -18.15 -13.19 9.50
CA ARG A 97 -18.36 -14.31 10.44
C ARG A 97 -17.94 -15.71 9.94
N SER A 98 -16.71 -16.10 10.23
CA SER A 98 -16.42 -17.49 10.57
C SER A 98 -16.96 -17.77 11.98
N ASN A 99 -18.23 -18.19 12.01
CA ASN A 99 -18.90 -18.72 13.18
C ASN A 99 -18.21 -20.04 13.59
N SER A 100 -17.21 -19.98 14.47
CA SER A 100 -16.79 -21.17 15.22
C SER A 100 -17.84 -21.43 16.31
N LYS A 101 -18.97 -22.03 15.89
CA LYS A 101 -19.81 -22.83 16.78
C LYS A 101 -18.92 -23.93 17.38
N LYS A 102 -18.34 -23.68 18.55
CA LYS A 102 -18.08 -24.72 19.55
C LYS A 102 -19.32 -24.79 20.45
N GLY A 103 -20.44 -25.22 19.86
CA GLY A 103 -21.42 -26.05 20.58
C GLY A 103 -21.20 -27.47 20.05
N SER A 104 -21.23 -28.53 20.83
CA SER A 104 -21.80 -28.73 22.14
C SER A 104 -21.22 -30.04 22.70
N LYS A 105 -21.24 -30.13 24.05
CA LYS A 105 -21.72 -31.24 24.90
C LYS A 105 -21.57 -32.68 24.35
N ALA A 106 -21.21 -33.68 25.14
CA ALA A 106 -21.43 -33.92 26.56
C ALA A 106 -20.39 -34.92 27.07
#